data_AF-A0A966DUV2-F1
#
_entry.id   AF-A0A966DUV2-F1
#
_cell.length_a   1.000
_cell.length_b   1.000
_cell.length_c   1.000
_cell.angle_alpha   90.00
_cell.angle_beta   90.00
_cell.angle_gamma   90.00
#
_symmetry.space_group_name_H-M   'P 1'
#
loop_
_entity.id
_entity.type
_entity.pdbx_description
1 polymer ?
#
loop_
_entity_poly.entity_id
_entity_poly.type
_entity_poly.pdbx_seq_one_letter_code
_entity_poly.pdbx_strand_id
1 'polypeptide(L)'
;MYRHIQDFLNDWKNEESNTVKIFSEITEETKSQKINEGVRSLERLAWHITQTITEMGTRAGLFDSDPLEHQPIPATLAEVIEAYKRNSALLAQTVPGKWTDSSLEEEVPMYNENWKKGNILSILIAHEAHHRSQMTIIMRMVGLPVPGLYGPSKEEWIAYGMPAMD
;
A
#
# COMPACT_ATOMS: atom_id res chain seq x y z
N MET A 1 7.65 4.23 14.90
CA MET A 1 8.85 4.06 14.06
C MET A 1 9.47 2.71 14.35
N TYR A 2 9.90 1.98 13.32
CA TYR A 2 10.54 0.67 13.47
C TYR A 2 11.95 0.82 14.07
N ARG A 3 12.32 -0.13 14.93
CA ARG A 3 13.66 -0.25 15.53
C ARG A 3 14.38 -1.53 15.12
N HIS A 4 13.62 -2.51 14.62
CA HIS A 4 14.13 -3.76 14.06
C HIS A 4 13.58 -3.91 12.65
N ILE A 5 14.46 -4.24 11.70
CA ILE A 5 14.08 -4.46 10.30
C ILE A 5 13.13 -5.65 10.20
N GLN A 6 13.32 -6.69 11.03
CA GLN A 6 12.46 -7.87 11.00
C GLN A 6 11.01 -7.56 11.34
N ASP A 7 10.76 -6.63 12.27
CA ASP A 7 9.40 -6.20 12.62
C ASP A 7 8.74 -5.52 11.42
N PHE A 8 9.48 -4.64 10.73
CA PHE A 8 9.01 -4.02 9.49
C PHE A 8 8.71 -5.07 8.42
N LEU A 9 9.59 -6.05 8.18
CA LEU A 9 9.37 -7.07 7.16
C LEU A 9 8.16 -7.96 7.45
N ASN A 10 7.90 -8.25 8.72
CA ASN A 10 6.72 -9.00 9.14
C ASN A 10 5.43 -8.23 8.85
N ASP A 11 5.39 -6.94 9.22
CA ASP A 11 4.25 -6.07 8.94
C ASP A 11 4.08 -5.87 7.43
N TRP A 12 5.16 -5.54 6.72
CA TRP A 12 5.16 -5.30 5.27
C TRP A 12 4.60 -6.49 4.49
N LYS A 13 4.92 -7.72 4.89
CA LYS A 13 4.35 -8.93 4.28
C LYS A 13 2.83 -9.02 4.47
N ASN A 14 2.33 -8.68 5.66
CA ASN A 14 0.89 -8.69 5.94
C ASN A 14 0.18 -7.56 5.18
N GLU A 15 0.78 -6.38 5.15
CA GLU A 15 0.27 -5.21 4.43
C GLU A 15 0.23 -5.46 2.91
N GLU A 16 1.28 -6.06 2.34
CA GLU A 16 1.33 -6.50 0.95
C GLU A 16 0.17 -7.43 0.60
N SER A 17 -0.01 -8.48 1.40
CA SER A 17 -1.11 -9.42 1.19
C SER A 17 -2.47 -8.74 1.26
N ASN A 18 -2.68 -7.86 2.24
CA ASN A 18 -3.92 -7.11 2.42
C ASN A 18 -4.20 -6.14 1.26
N THR A 19 -3.17 -5.48 0.73
CA THR A 19 -3.30 -4.59 -0.42
C THR A 19 -3.60 -5.36 -1.70
N VAL A 20 -2.93 -6.49 -1.94
CA VAL A 20 -3.22 -7.34 -3.10
C VAL A 20 -4.63 -7.91 -3.05
N LYS A 21 -5.13 -8.31 -1.87
CA LYS A 21 -6.53 -8.73 -1.69
C LYS A 21 -7.49 -7.63 -2.14
N ILE A 22 -7.29 -6.39 -1.69
CA ILE A 22 -8.13 -5.25 -2.09
C ILE A 22 -8.06 -5.01 -3.59
N PHE A 23 -6.85 -5.03 -4.18
CA PHE A 23 -6.71 -4.80 -5.62
C PHE A 23 -7.40 -5.87 -6.46
N SER A 24 -7.43 -7.10 -5.97
CA SER A 24 -7.97 -8.26 -6.68
C SER A 24 -9.51 -8.28 -6.74
N GLU A 25 -10.19 -7.52 -5.88
CA GLU A 25 -11.66 -7.35 -5.94
C GLU A 25 -12.10 -6.26 -6.92
N ILE A 26 -11.18 -5.44 -7.45
CA ILE A 26 -11.51 -4.34 -8.34
C ILE A 26 -11.78 -4.90 -9.75
N THR A 27 -12.93 -4.57 -10.32
CA THR A 27 -13.31 -5.00 -11.67
C THR A 27 -13.02 -3.93 -12.71
N GLU A 28 -12.91 -4.34 -13.98
CA GLU A 28 -12.72 -3.41 -15.10
C GLU A 28 -13.86 -2.38 -15.23
N GLU A 29 -15.07 -2.75 -14.80
CA GLU A 29 -16.26 -1.89 -14.82
C GLU A 29 -16.23 -0.81 -13.73
N THR A 30 -15.65 -1.13 -12.57
CA THR A 30 -15.67 -0.27 -11.37
C THR A 30 -14.38 0.52 -11.17
N LYS A 31 -13.26 0.08 -11.77
CA LYS A 31 -11.92 0.63 -11.49
C LYS A 31 -11.80 2.15 -11.68
N SER A 32 -12.47 2.69 -12.69
CA SER A 32 -12.39 4.09 -13.11
C SER A 32 -13.55 4.94 -12.60
N GLN A 33 -14.53 4.32 -11.94
CA GLN A 33 -15.69 5.00 -11.42
C GLN A 33 -15.28 6.01 -10.34
N LYS A 34 -15.71 7.26 -10.50
CA LYS A 34 -15.60 8.30 -9.47
C LYS A 34 -16.91 8.42 -8.73
N ILE A 35 -16.85 8.35 -7.40
CA ILE A 35 -18.04 8.39 -6.56
C ILE A 35 -18.51 9.84 -6.32
N ASN A 36 -17.57 10.78 -6.33
CA ASN A 36 -17.80 12.22 -6.45
C ASN A 36 -16.51 12.91 -6.93
N GLU A 37 -16.56 14.22 -7.20
CA GLU A 37 -15.43 14.99 -7.72
C GLU A 37 -14.22 15.06 -6.77
N GLY A 38 -14.45 14.99 -5.46
CA GLY A 38 -13.42 15.03 -4.42
C GLY A 38 -12.78 13.68 -4.09
N VAL A 39 -13.23 12.59 -4.73
CA VAL A 39 -12.76 11.23 -4.45
C VAL A 39 -12.04 10.66 -5.66
N ARG A 40 -10.83 10.13 -5.43
CA ARG A 40 -10.05 9.41 -6.45
C ARG A 40 -10.75 8.09 -6.80
N SER A 41 -10.64 7.66 -8.07
CA SER A 41 -11.08 6.33 -8.48
C SER A 41 -10.22 5.22 -7.85
N LEU A 42 -10.72 3.98 -7.86
CA LEU A 42 -10.02 2.82 -7.32
C LEU A 42 -8.68 2.58 -8.02
N GLU A 43 -8.64 2.65 -9.35
CA GLU A 43 -7.39 2.49 -10.11
C GLU A 43 -6.36 3.58 -9.78
N ARG A 44 -6.82 4.81 -9.51
CA ARG A 44 -5.91 5.91 -9.15
C ARG A 44 -5.33 5.72 -7.75
N LEU A 45 -6.13 5.21 -6.80
CA LEU A 45 -5.65 4.87 -5.46
C LEU A 45 -4.68 3.69 -5.49
N ALA A 46 -5.01 2.62 -6.24
CA ALA A 46 -4.14 1.47 -6.40
C ALA A 46 -2.79 1.84 -7.02
N TRP A 47 -2.83 2.67 -8.08
CA TRP A 47 -1.60 3.18 -8.70
C TRP A 47 -0.82 4.11 -7.77
N HIS A 48 -1.50 4.99 -7.04
CA HIS A 48 -0.86 5.89 -6.07
C HIS A 48 -0.09 5.10 -4.99
N ILE A 49 -0.71 4.08 -4.39
CA ILE A 49 -0.05 3.19 -3.42
C ILE A 49 1.21 2.56 -4.04
N THR A 50 1.10 2.07 -5.27
CA THR A 50 2.21 1.44 -6.00
C THR A 50 3.36 2.41 -6.27
N GLN A 51 3.05 3.64 -6.71
CA GLN A 51 4.03 4.69 -6.97
C GLN A 51 4.76 5.14 -5.69
N THR A 52 4.07 5.19 -4.55
CA THR A 52 4.68 5.62 -3.29
C THR A 52 5.82 4.70 -2.85
N ILE A 53 5.78 3.41 -3.19
CA ILE A 53 6.88 2.49 -2.87
C ILE A 53 8.18 2.97 -3.54
N THR A 54 8.14 3.27 -4.84
CA THR A 54 9.33 3.68 -5.58
C THR A 54 9.73 5.12 -5.29
N GLU A 55 8.75 6.01 -5.09
CA GLU A 55 9.00 7.42 -4.73
C GLU A 55 9.69 7.54 -3.36
N MET A 56 9.10 6.98 -2.31
CA MET A 56 9.70 7.01 -0.97
C MET A 56 10.99 6.18 -0.91
N GLY A 57 11.04 5.03 -1.60
CA GLY A 57 12.24 4.20 -1.66
C GLY A 57 13.42 4.92 -2.30
N THR A 58 13.20 5.67 -3.37
CA THR A 58 14.25 6.46 -4.03
C THR A 58 14.71 7.61 -3.13
N ARG A 59 13.77 8.37 -2.55
CA ARG A 59 14.12 9.50 -1.66
C ARG A 59 14.88 9.05 -0.41
N ALA A 60 14.54 7.88 0.12
CA ALA A 60 15.24 7.30 1.27
C ALA A 60 16.62 6.70 0.92
N GLY A 61 17.03 6.72 -0.36
CA GLY A 61 18.28 6.12 -0.83
C GLY A 61 18.25 4.58 -0.90
N LEU A 62 17.07 3.97 -0.80
CA LEU A 62 16.90 2.53 -1.00
C LEU A 62 17.01 2.19 -2.49
N PHE A 63 16.40 3.00 -3.37
CA PHE A 63 16.45 2.80 -4.81
C PHE A 63 17.31 3.85 -5.52
N ASP A 64 17.91 3.48 -6.65
CA ASP A 64 18.79 4.36 -7.42
C ASP A 64 18.01 5.36 -8.29
N SER A 65 16.76 5.03 -8.63
CA SER A 65 15.83 5.87 -9.38
C SER A 65 14.37 5.51 -9.06
N ASP A 66 13.45 6.42 -9.36
CA ASP A 66 12.00 6.18 -9.28
C ASP A 66 11.45 5.79 -10.66
N PRO A 67 11.32 4.48 -10.98
CA PRO A 67 10.87 4.04 -12.29
C PRO A 67 9.39 4.31 -12.56
N LEU A 68 8.59 4.65 -11.54
CA LEU A 68 7.16 4.89 -11.68
C LEU A 68 6.81 6.39 -11.67
N GLU A 69 7.81 7.26 -11.51
CA GLU A 69 7.62 8.70 -11.58
C GLU A 69 7.03 9.09 -12.95
N HIS A 70 5.98 9.92 -12.90
CA HIS A 70 5.23 10.38 -14.08
C HIS A 70 4.64 9.29 -14.99
N GLN A 71 4.71 8.02 -14.60
CA GLN A 71 4.11 6.95 -15.37
C GLN A 71 2.57 7.01 -15.29
N PRO A 72 1.87 6.80 -16.42
CA PRO A 72 0.42 6.71 -16.41
C PRO A 72 -0.04 5.49 -15.61
N ILE A 73 -1.31 5.49 -15.21
CA ILE A 73 -1.93 4.29 -14.64
C ILE A 73 -1.91 3.20 -15.73
N PRO A 74 -1.41 1.98 -15.43
CA PRO A 74 -1.49 0.85 -16.34
C PRO A 74 -2.91 0.58 -16.86
N ALA A 75 -3.02 -0.05 -18.03
CA ALA A 75 -4.31 -0.25 -18.67
C ALA A 75 -5.21 -1.19 -17.86
N THR A 76 -4.64 -2.16 -17.16
CA THR A 76 -5.37 -3.18 -16.40
C THR A 76 -4.96 -3.21 -14.93
N LEU A 77 -5.89 -3.64 -14.06
CA LEU A 77 -5.55 -3.83 -12.64
C LEU A 77 -4.54 -4.96 -12.43
N ALA A 78 -4.51 -5.96 -13.31
CA ALA A 78 -3.51 -7.01 -13.27
C ALA A 78 -2.08 -6.45 -13.39
N GLU A 79 -1.85 -5.50 -14.30
CA GLU A 79 -0.56 -4.83 -14.45
C GLU A 79 -0.20 -3.98 -13.22
N VAL A 80 -1.19 -3.32 -12.59
CA VAL A 80 -1.01 -2.60 -11.33
C VAL A 80 -0.59 -3.55 -10.21
N ILE A 81 -1.28 -4.69 -10.06
CA ILE A 81 -0.97 -5.72 -9.05
C ILE A 81 0.44 -6.26 -9.24
N GLU A 82 0.83 -6.58 -10.47
CA GLU A 82 2.18 -7.09 -10.76
C GLU A 82 3.25 -6.03 -10.52
N ALA A 83 2.98 -4.76 -10.83
CA ALA A 83 3.87 -3.65 -10.48
C ALA A 83 4.00 -3.47 -8.97
N TYR A 84 2.89 -3.52 -8.24
CA TYR A 84 2.88 -3.43 -6.79
C TYR A 84 3.70 -4.56 -6.15
N LYS A 85 3.42 -5.82 -6.49
CA LYS A 85 4.14 -6.99 -5.96
C LYS A 85 5.64 -6.91 -6.22
N ARG A 86 6.04 -6.53 -7.45
CA ARG A 86 7.45 -6.40 -7.83
C ARG A 86 8.16 -5.35 -6.97
N ASN A 87 7.58 -4.17 -6.83
CA ASN A 87 8.19 -3.08 -6.06
C ASN A 87 8.15 -3.35 -4.55
N SER A 88 7.09 -4.00 -4.06
CA SER A 88 7.00 -4.46 -2.68
C SER A 88 8.09 -5.49 -2.34
N ALA A 89 8.31 -6.48 -3.23
CA ALA A 89 9.37 -7.46 -3.06
C ALA A 89 10.77 -6.82 -3.14
N LEU A 90 10.96 -5.86 -4.06
CA LEU A 90 12.21 -5.10 -4.16
C LEU A 90 12.49 -4.31 -2.89
N LEU A 91 11.48 -3.64 -2.31
CA LEU A 91 11.63 -2.94 -1.04
C LEU A 91 12.02 -3.89 0.09
N ALA A 92 11.31 -5.01 0.22
CA ALA A 92 11.56 -6.02 1.25
C ALA A 92 12.98 -6.63 1.14
N GLN A 93 13.52 -6.75 -0.07
CA GLN A 93 14.91 -7.17 -0.29
C GLN A 93 15.90 -6.05 0.03
N THR A 94 15.60 -4.82 -0.37
CA THR A 94 16.56 -3.72 -0.36
C THR A 94 16.79 -3.15 1.04
N VAL A 95 15.75 -3.08 1.88
CA VAL A 95 15.86 -2.59 3.27
C VAL A 95 16.94 -3.35 4.06
N PRO A 96 16.89 -4.69 4.22
CA PRO A 96 17.95 -5.43 4.92
C PRO A 96 19.27 -5.50 4.13
N GLY A 97 19.26 -5.25 2.82
CA GLY A 97 20.47 -5.22 1.98
C GLY A 97 21.29 -3.93 2.11
N LYS A 98 20.63 -2.80 2.41
CA LYS A 98 21.27 -1.48 2.54
C LYS A 98 21.31 -0.94 3.97
N TRP A 99 20.36 -1.33 4.82
CA TRP A 99 20.22 -0.83 6.19
C TRP A 99 20.43 -1.93 7.22
N THR A 100 20.80 -1.52 8.43
CA THR A 100 20.85 -2.34 9.64
C THR A 100 19.89 -1.80 10.70
N ASP A 101 19.56 -2.59 11.72
CA ASP A 101 18.74 -2.13 12.86
C ASP A 101 19.30 -0.83 13.49
N SER A 102 20.62 -0.75 13.69
CA SER A 102 21.26 0.45 14.24
C SER A 102 21.10 1.67 13.34
N SER A 103 21.11 1.48 12.02
CA SER A 103 20.95 2.57 11.06
C SER A 103 19.53 3.13 11.03
N LEU A 104 18.52 2.44 11.59
CA LEU A 104 17.13 2.95 11.61
C LEU A 104 16.97 4.26 12.40
N GLU A 105 17.92 4.58 13.28
CA GLU A 105 17.99 5.86 14.01
C GLU A 105 18.62 6.99 13.20
N GLU A 106 19.33 6.69 12.12
CA GLU A 106 19.94 7.70 11.24
C GLU A 106 18.86 8.45 10.47
N GLU A 107 19.12 9.74 10.25
CA GLU A 107 18.24 10.61 9.47
C GLU A 107 18.70 10.71 8.01
N VAL A 108 17.73 10.75 7.10
CA VAL A 108 17.96 11.06 5.68
C VAL A 108 17.04 12.18 5.22
N PRO A 109 17.46 13.01 4.25
CA PRO A 109 16.61 14.06 3.71
C PRO A 109 15.34 13.50 3.06
N MET A 110 14.17 13.96 3.49
CA MET A 110 12.85 13.59 2.99
C MET A 110 11.98 14.85 2.94
N TYR A 111 11.44 15.21 1.76
CA TYR A 111 10.47 16.31 1.62
C TYR A 111 10.91 17.66 2.23
N ASN A 112 12.17 18.05 2.05
CA ASN A 112 12.78 19.24 2.68
C ASN A 112 12.91 19.19 4.22
N GLU A 113 12.70 18.01 4.80
CA GLU A 113 12.95 17.69 6.20
C GLU A 113 13.99 16.58 6.33
N ASN A 114 14.35 16.21 7.56
CA ASN A 114 15.18 15.06 7.85
C ASN A 114 14.37 14.05 8.66
N TRP A 115 14.24 12.83 8.15
CA TRP A 115 13.45 11.78 8.80
C TRP A 115 14.34 10.60 9.16
N LYS A 116 14.12 10.05 10.35
CA LYS A 116 14.73 8.77 10.73
C LYS A 116 14.31 7.67 9.78
N LYS A 117 15.24 6.81 9.36
CA LYS A 117 14.96 5.67 8.46
C LYS A 117 13.85 4.76 8.99
N GLY A 118 13.85 4.45 10.29
CA GLY A 118 12.77 3.67 10.91
C GLY A 118 11.41 4.39 10.90
N ASN A 119 11.39 5.72 10.84
CA ASN A 119 10.16 6.51 10.72
C ASN A 119 9.62 6.49 9.28
N ILE A 120 10.50 6.52 8.27
CA ILE A 120 10.12 6.40 6.85
C ILE A 120 9.33 5.11 6.63
N LEU A 121 9.82 3.98 7.17
CA LEU A 121 9.15 2.68 7.07
C LEU A 121 7.76 2.68 7.74
N SER A 122 7.63 3.31 8.92
CA SER A 122 6.33 3.44 9.58
C SER A 122 5.35 4.34 8.81
N ILE A 123 5.84 5.43 8.21
CA ILE A 123 5.02 6.32 7.39
C ILE A 123 4.55 5.60 6.13
N LEU A 124 5.40 4.79 5.50
CA LEU A 124 5.02 4.01 4.33
C LEU A 124 3.84 3.07 4.63
N ILE A 125 3.93 2.29 5.72
CA ILE A 125 2.85 1.41 6.21
C ILE A 125 1.57 2.21 6.47
N ALA A 126 1.67 3.31 7.22
CA ALA A 126 0.51 4.12 7.58
C ALA A 126 -0.15 4.78 6.36
N HIS A 127 0.65 5.27 5.41
CA HIS A 127 0.16 5.87 4.17
C HIS A 127 -0.57 4.85 3.28
N GLU A 128 -0.01 3.65 3.16
CA GLU A 128 -0.65 2.55 2.45
C GLU A 128 -1.98 2.15 3.10
N ALA A 129 -1.99 1.92 4.42
CA ALA A 129 -3.21 1.61 5.16
C ALA A 129 -4.26 2.73 5.05
N HIS A 130 -3.84 3.99 5.07
CA HIS A 130 -4.72 5.15 4.88
C HIS A 130 -5.42 5.12 3.52
N HIS A 131 -4.68 4.96 2.42
CA HIS A 131 -5.28 4.93 1.09
C HIS A 131 -6.06 3.64 0.81
N ARG A 132 -5.61 2.49 1.34
CA ARG A 132 -6.36 1.25 1.25
C ARG A 132 -7.70 1.34 1.98
N SER A 133 -7.76 2.03 3.12
CA SER A 133 -9.02 2.31 3.83
C SER A 133 -9.96 3.23 3.05
N GLN A 134 -9.43 4.16 2.25
CA GLN A 134 -10.28 4.92 1.30
C GLN A 134 -10.90 3.98 0.25
N MET A 135 -10.12 3.03 -0.26
CA MET A 135 -10.61 2.05 -1.23
C MET A 135 -11.73 1.18 -0.67
N THR A 136 -11.65 0.73 0.59
CA THR A 136 -12.71 -0.11 1.18
C THR A 136 -14.06 0.60 1.19
N ILE A 137 -14.11 1.90 1.46
CA ILE A 137 -15.37 2.67 1.43
C ILE A 137 -15.88 2.84 0.00
N ILE A 138 -14.99 3.13 -0.94
CA ILE A 138 -15.34 3.25 -2.36
C ILE A 138 -15.93 1.92 -2.87
N MET A 139 -15.29 0.79 -2.55
CA MET A 139 -15.76 -0.56 -2.89
C MET A 139 -17.20 -0.80 -2.42
N ARG A 140 -17.53 -0.43 -1.17
CA ARG A 140 -18.92 -0.49 -0.66
C ARG A 140 -19.89 0.33 -1.50
N MET A 141 -19.49 1.55 -1.87
CA MET A 141 -20.35 2.48 -2.63
C MET A 141 -20.61 2.00 -4.07
N VAL A 142 -19.69 1.22 -4.65
CA VAL A 142 -19.85 0.64 -6.00
C VAL A 142 -20.33 -0.82 -5.98
N GLY A 143 -20.68 -1.36 -4.80
CA GLY A 143 -21.22 -2.71 -4.67
C GLY A 143 -20.20 -3.84 -4.80
N LEU A 144 -18.90 -3.56 -4.67
CA LEU A 144 -17.86 -4.58 -4.60
C LEU A 144 -17.81 -5.21 -3.20
N PRO A 145 -17.46 -6.51 -3.10
CA PRO A 145 -17.17 -7.15 -1.81
C PRO A 145 -15.95 -6.49 -1.17
N VAL A 146 -15.91 -6.40 0.16
CA VAL A 146 -14.75 -5.89 0.88
C VAL A 146 -14.13 -7.02 1.71
N PRO A 147 -12.88 -7.42 1.45
CA PRO A 147 -12.20 -8.47 2.21
C PRO A 147 -11.82 -7.97 3.60
N GLY A 148 -11.70 -8.90 4.56
CA GLY A 148 -11.13 -8.62 5.88
C GLY A 148 -9.63 -8.34 5.81
N LEU A 149 -9.18 -7.32 6.54
CA LEU A 149 -7.77 -6.88 6.53
C LEU A 149 -7.11 -7.07 7.90
N TYR A 150 -7.74 -6.59 8.96
CA TYR A 150 -7.28 -6.71 10.36
C TYR A 150 -8.31 -7.44 11.24
N GLY A 151 -9.30 -8.03 10.60
CA GLY A 151 -10.46 -8.64 11.21
C GLY A 151 -11.52 -8.89 10.14
N PRO A 152 -12.56 -9.67 10.48
CA PRO A 152 -13.59 -10.06 9.54
C PRO A 152 -14.37 -8.85 9.01
N SER A 153 -14.62 -8.83 7.70
CA SER A 153 -15.55 -7.89 7.06
C SER A 153 -17.01 -8.28 7.30
N LYS A 154 -17.95 -7.41 6.92
CA LYS A 154 -19.39 -7.72 6.96
C LYS A 154 -19.73 -9.02 6.20
N GLU A 155 -19.15 -9.21 5.01
CA GLU A 155 -19.34 -10.40 4.19
C GLU A 155 -18.81 -11.65 4.89
N GLU A 156 -17.64 -11.54 5.52
CA GLU A 156 -17.00 -12.67 6.20
C GLU A 156 -17.77 -13.08 7.46
N TRP A 157 -18.26 -12.12 8.26
CA TRP A 157 -19.15 -12.43 9.39
C TRP A 157 -20.41 -13.21 8.94
N ILE A 158 -21.05 -12.75 7.87
CA ILE A 158 -22.21 -13.43 7.28
C ILE A 158 -21.83 -14.84 6.81
N ALA A 159 -20.68 -15.00 6.15
CA ALA A 159 -20.18 -16.29 5.70
C ALA A 159 -19.85 -17.25 6.85
N TYR A 160 -19.47 -16.72 8.02
CA TYR A 160 -19.26 -17.51 9.24
C TYR A 160 -20.57 -17.86 9.98
N GLY A 161 -21.73 -17.42 9.48
CA GLY A 161 -23.01 -17.62 10.13
C GLY A 161 -23.19 -16.79 11.41
N MET A 162 -22.42 -15.71 11.54
CA MET A 162 -22.44 -14.82 12.69
C MET A 162 -23.09 -13.47 12.34
N PRO A 163 -23.74 -12.79 13.29
CA PRO A 163 -24.25 -11.44 13.05
C PRO A 163 -23.09 -10.50 12.71
N ALA A 164 -23.22 -9.76 11.59
CA ALA A 164 -22.30 -8.67 11.31
C ALA A 164 -22.43 -7.60 12.38
N MET A 165 -21.29 -7.07 12.86
CA MET A 165 -21.28 -5.93 13.78
C MET A 165 -21.64 -4.65 13.01
N ASP A 166 -22.53 -3.84 13.60
CA ASP A 166 -22.90 -2.51 13.10
C ASP A 166 -21.82 -1.46 13.40
#